data_AF-A0A3N5PZ60-F1
#
_entry.id   AF-A0A3N5PZ60-F1
#
_cell.length_a   1.000
_cell.length_b   1.000
_cell.length_c   1.000
_cell.angle_alpha   90.00
_cell.angle_beta   90.00
_cell.angle_gamma   90.00
#
_symmetry.space_group_name_H-M   'P 1'
#
loop_
_entity.id
_entity.type
_entity.pdbx_description
1 polymer ?
#
loop_
_entity_poly.entity_id
_entity_poly.type
_entity_poly.pdbx_seq_one_letter_code
_entity_poly.pdbx_strand_id
1 'polypeptide(L)' 'FQMLLGVREDLREKINRDGYKVRIYVPFGKDWYAYSIRRLKENPQVAGHIFKALFTFK' A
#
# COMPACT_ATOMS: atom_id res chain seq x y z
N PHE A 1 12.10 -9.89 1.95
CA PHE A 1 11.54 -8.59 1.51
C PHE A 1 10.51 -8.08 2.50
N GLN A 2 10.27 -6.77 2.54
CA GLN A 2 9.27 -6.14 3.40
C GLN A 2 8.44 -5.14 2.60
N MET A 3 7.12 -5.15 2.78
CA MET A 3 6.20 -4.30 2.03
C MET A 3 5.06 -3.82 2.92
N LEU A 4 4.46 -2.69 2.55
CA LEU A 4 3.23 -2.21 3.18
C LEU A 4 2.01 -2.92 2.56
N LEU A 5 0.98 -3.12 3.37
CA LEU A 5 -0.31 -3.62 2.89
C LEU A 5 -0.85 -2.74 1.74
N GLY A 6 -1.29 -3.37 0.64
CA GLY A 6 -1.90 -2.70 -0.51
C GLY A 6 -0.95 -1.96 -1.47
N VAL A 7 0.37 -2.02 -1.23
CA VAL A 7 1.36 -1.34 -2.09
C VAL A 7 2.04 -2.34 -3.02
N ARG A 8 1.98 -2.09 -4.33
CA ARG A 8 2.67 -2.88 -5.39
C ARG A 8 2.44 -4.39 -5.24
N GLU A 9 1.17 -4.79 -5.22
CA GLU A 9 0.80 -6.20 -5.05
C GLU A 9 1.33 -7.09 -6.20
N ASP A 10 1.46 -6.53 -7.41
CA ASP A 10 2.13 -7.14 -8.56
C ASP A 10 3.56 -7.61 -8.23
N LEU A 11 4.32 -6.75 -7.55
CA LEU A 11 5.69 -7.01 -7.17
C LEU A 11 5.75 -8.02 -6.02
N ARG A 12 4.82 -7.92 -5.06
CA ARG A 12 4.69 -8.89 -3.97
C ARG A 12 4.49 -10.31 -4.53
N GLU A 13 3.59 -10.46 -5.48
CA GLU A 13 3.31 -11.74 -6.14
C GLU A 13 4.52 -12.26 -6.91
N LYS A 14 5.23 -11.38 -7.64
CA LYS A 14 6.48 -11.76 -8.31
C LYS A 14 7.51 -12.27 -7.30
N ILE A 15 7.77 -11.53 -6.23
CA ILE A 15 8.75 -11.91 -5.20
C ILE A 15 8.38 -13.26 -4.55
N ASN A 16 7.10 -13.48 -4.26
CA ASN A 16 6.62 -14.76 -3.74
C ASN A 16 6.80 -15.90 -4.76
N ARG A 17 6.49 -15.68 -6.04
CA ARG A 17 6.70 -16.67 -7.12
C ARG A 17 8.17 -17.02 -7.33
N ASP A 18 9.06 -16.04 -7.13
CA ASP A 18 10.50 -16.23 -7.20
C ASP A 18 11.04 -17.00 -5.97
N GLY A 19 10.17 -17.46 -5.05
CA GLY A 19 10.52 -18.34 -3.93
C GLY A 19 10.97 -17.62 -2.66
N TYR A 20 10.90 -16.28 -2.62
CA TYR A 20 11.36 -15.50 -1.49
C TYR A 20 10.27 -15.25 -0.45
N LYS A 21 10.68 -15.11 0.82
CA LYS A 21 9.78 -14.71 1.90
C LYS A 21 9.52 -13.19 1.89
N VAL A 22 8.25 -12.82 1.93
CA VAL A 22 7.79 -11.43 2.07
C VAL A 22 7.08 -11.25 3.41
N ARG A 23 7.40 -10.16 4.10
CA ARG A 23 6.66 -9.71 5.29
C ARG A 23 5.80 -8.50 4.94
N ILE A 24 4.53 -8.54 5.31
CA ILE A 24 3.59 -7.44 5.11
C ILE A 24 3.40 -6.69 6.43
N TYR A 25 3.64 -5.38 6.40
CA TYR A 25 3.33 -4.49 7.50
C TYR A 25 1.86 -4.09 7.40
N VAL A 26 1.08 -4.54 8.38
CA VAL A 26 -0.36 -4.31 8.47
C VAL A 26 -0.63 -3.25 9.53
N PRO A 27 -0.95 -2.00 9.14
CA PRO A 27 -1.39 -0.99 10.11
C PRO A 27 -2.79 -1.35 10.63
N PHE A 28 -3.00 -1.27 11.94
CA PHE A 28 -4.28 -1.50 12.59
C PHE A 28 -4.49 -0.53 13.77
N GLY A 29 -5.74 -0.36 14.21
CA GLY A 29 -6.10 0.50 15.35
C GLY A 29 -7.04 1.65 14.99
N LYS A 30 -7.43 2.41 16.02
CA LYS A 30 -8.41 3.51 15.89
C LYS A 30 -7.84 4.73 15.16
N ASP A 31 -6.53 4.96 15.26
CA ASP A 31 -5.83 6.11 14.66
C ASP A 31 -5.41 5.90 13.20
N TRP A 32 -6.14 5.06 12.47
CA TRP A 32 -5.86 4.73 11.07
C TRP A 32 -5.83 5.98 10.17
N TYR A 33 -6.67 6.98 10.47
CA TYR A 33 -6.77 8.20 9.67
C TYR A 33 -5.50 9.04 9.74
N ALA A 34 -5.00 9.31 10.95
CA ALA A 34 -3.77 10.07 11.15
C ALA A 34 -2.57 9.37 10.51
N TYR A 35 -2.49 8.04 10.62
CA TYR A 35 -1.48 7.22 9.94
C TYR A 35 -1.54 7.38 8.42
N SER A 36 -2.73 7.26 7.82
CA SER A 36 -2.92 7.37 6.37
C SER A 36 -2.54 8.75 5.83
N ILE A 37 -2.91 9.82 6.54
CA ILE A 37 -2.52 11.19 6.16
C ILE A 37 -1.00 11.39 6.22
N ARG A 38 -0.32 10.85 7.24
CA ARG A 38 1.15 10.91 7.31
C ARG A 38 1.80 10.21 6.11
N ARG A 39 1.32 9.01 5.76
CA ARG A 39 1.82 8.24 4.60
C ARG A 39 1.57 8.95 3.27
N LEU A 40 0.45 9.65 3.14
CA LEU A 40 0.13 10.46 1.96
C LEU A 40 1.10 11.65 1.81
N LYS A 41 1.42 12.33 2.92
CA LYS A 41 2.39 13.44 2.92
C LYS A 41 3.80 12.98 2.55
N GLU A 42 4.21 11.82 3.03
CA GLU A 42 5.52 11.22 2.72
C GLU A 42 5.65 10.80 1.25
N ASN A 43 4.53 10.47 0.58
CA ASN A 43 4.54 10.09 -0.82
C ASN A 43 3.33 10.67 -1.58
N PRO A 44 3.44 11.92 -2.08
CA PRO A 44 2.34 12.61 -2.77
C PRO A 44 1.82 11.88 -4.00
N GLN A 45 2.63 11.03 -4.64
CA GLN A 45 2.25 10.25 -5.82
C GLN A 45 1.12 9.26 -5.49
N VAL A 46 1.01 8.81 -4.23
CA VAL A 46 -0.09 7.96 -3.74
C VAL A 46 -1.45 8.66 -3.90
N ALA A 47 -1.50 10.00 -3.86
CA ALA A 47 -2.74 10.75 -4.06
C ALA A 47 -3.37 10.46 -5.44
N GLY A 48 -2.55 10.36 -6.49
CA GLY A 48 -3.02 10.02 -7.83
C GLY A 48 -3.59 8.60 -7.91
N HIS A 49 -2.98 7.65 -7.18
CA HIS A 49 -3.50 6.29 -7.08
C HIS A 49 -4.83 6.22 -6.34
N ILE A 50 -4.98 6.96 -5.23
CA ILE A 50 -6.24 7.04 -4.47
C ILE A 50 -7.32 7.69 -5.34
N PHE A 51 -7.01 8.79 -6.00
CA PHE A 51 -7.92 9.47 -6.92
C PHE A 51 -8.36 8.50 -8.02
N LYS A 52 -7.42 7.84 -8.71
CA LYS A 52 -7.74 6.83 -9.73
C LYS A 52 -8.63 5.72 -9.18
N ALA A 53 -8.34 5.19 -7.98
CA ALA A 53 -9.16 4.16 -7.35
C ALA A 53 -10.60 4.64 -7.13
N LEU A 54 -10.79 5.85 -6.58
CA LEU A 54 -12.12 6.44 -6.35
C LEU A 54 -12.92 6.65 -7.64
N PHE A 55 -12.27 7.06 -8.74
CA PHE A 55 -12.92 7.32 -10.03
C PHE A 55 -13.04 6.10 -10.96
N THR A 56 -12.35 5.00 -10.66
CA THR A 56 -12.47 3.72 -11.39
C THR A 56 -13.65 2.87 -10.88
N PHE A 57 -14.30 3.26 -9.78
CA PHE A 57 -15.55 2.63 -9.29
C PHE A 57 -16.81 3.00 -10.10
N LYS A 58 -16.66 3.47 -11.35
CA LYS A 58 -17.77 3.72 -12.28
C LYS A 58 -17.71 2.77 -13.47
#